data_AF-A0A1J0TZ14-F1
#
_entry.id   AF-A0A1J0TZ14-F1
#
_cell.length_a   1.000
_cell.length_b   1.000
_cell.length_c   1.000
_cell.angle_alpha   90.00
_cell.angle_beta   90.00
_cell.angle_gamma   90.00
#
_symmetry.space_group_name_H-M   'P 1'
#
loop_
_entity.id
_entity.type
_entity.pdbx_description
1 polymer ?
#
loop_
_entity_poly.entity_id
_entity_poly.type
_entity_poly.pdbx_seq_one_letter_code
_entity_poly.pdbx_strand_id
1 'polypeptide(L)'
;MSRWERRAAAAEEAGDQTALDKALSLFESAVEDVAERSEWDPQWKAVPPPSRAAEFTEEFLAAQADDELERFWNELHVDPRAQRLIEAEWDRRAAAEELRREQEDAELREVWEETLAPDCIRGLDEEQLQDMWGQLHEHRDLQEKIEGEWDRRASTAGDQVSQLTSKDIEELEWAYNHLSPAQYQEVERRILTDPSLWSSGSRTEIGKVTAKEAQERESQAYHEYQFERYIEAEARCRGHMLNKRGEALGVDPQSLMFGNSKRMNAYASDEFKAAIGATGGHMSFARFRALHAPRTGTSAYGAYNAETFADVAHV
;
A
#
# COMPACT_ATOMS: atom_id res chain seq x y z
N MET A 1 28.18 -1.83 16.26
CA MET A 1 28.30 -2.67 17.47
C MET A 1 28.60 -4.11 17.05
N SER A 2 29.80 -4.61 17.32
CA SER A 2 30.23 -5.96 16.91
C SER A 2 29.40 -7.06 17.61
N ARG A 3 29.47 -8.30 17.11
CA ARG A 3 28.79 -9.45 17.76
C ARG A 3 29.31 -9.70 19.19
N TRP A 4 30.55 -9.31 19.46
CA TRP A 4 31.22 -9.48 20.75
C TRP A 4 30.83 -8.39 21.73
N GLU A 5 30.76 -7.13 21.28
CA GLU A 5 30.23 -6.02 22.08
C GLU A 5 28.80 -6.27 22.53
N ARG A 6 27.94 -6.80 21.65
CA ARG A 6 26.56 -7.17 22.02
C ARG A 6 26.49 -8.27 23.07
N ARG A 7 27.44 -9.23 23.04
CA ARG A 7 27.53 -10.31 24.04
C ARG A 7 28.08 -9.82 25.38
N ALA A 8 29.07 -8.94 25.35
CA ALA A 8 29.62 -8.31 26.55
C ALA A 8 28.55 -7.44 27.24
N ALA A 9 27.84 -6.59 26.49
CA ALA A 9 26.75 -5.77 27.02
C ALA A 9 25.62 -6.61 27.65
N ALA A 10 25.21 -7.70 27.00
CA ALA A 10 24.19 -8.60 27.55
C ALA A 10 24.68 -9.35 28.80
N ALA A 11 25.97 -9.70 28.89
CA ALA A 11 26.55 -10.33 30.07
C ALA A 11 26.66 -9.36 31.25
N GLU A 12 26.99 -8.09 30.98
CA GLU A 12 27.05 -7.01 31.96
C GLU A 12 25.66 -6.69 32.52
N GLU A 13 24.64 -6.60 31.66
CA GLU A 13 23.24 -6.41 32.07
C GLU A 13 22.72 -7.57 32.94
N ALA A 14 23.18 -8.80 32.68
CA ALA A 14 22.82 -9.98 33.45
C ALA A 14 23.65 -10.17 34.74
N GLY A 15 24.71 -9.39 34.95
CA GLY A 15 25.66 -9.56 36.05
C GLY A 15 26.47 -10.87 35.99
N ASP A 16 26.60 -11.50 34.82
CA ASP A 16 27.35 -12.74 34.63
C ASP A 16 28.82 -12.44 34.25
N GLN A 17 29.67 -12.36 35.28
CA GLN A 17 31.10 -12.08 35.12
C GLN A 17 31.81 -13.11 34.23
N THR A 18 31.41 -14.38 34.26
CA THR A 18 32.08 -15.44 33.48
C THR A 18 31.77 -15.28 31.99
N ALA A 19 30.53 -14.94 31.65
CA ALA A 19 30.14 -14.65 30.28
C ALA A 19 30.82 -13.37 29.74
N LEU A 20 30.99 -12.36 30.59
CA LEU A 20 31.69 -11.12 30.24
C LEU A 20 33.16 -11.39 29.93
N ASP A 21 33.88 -12.07 30.82
CA ASP A 21 35.31 -12.39 30.64
C ASP A 21 35.53 -13.23 29.36
N LYS A 22 34.63 -14.18 29.08
CA LYS A 22 34.68 -14.98 27.85
C LYS A 22 34.42 -14.16 26.60
N ALA A 23 33.51 -13.18 26.65
CA ALA A 23 33.23 -12.30 25.52
C ALA A 23 34.43 -11.38 25.22
N LEU A 24 35.08 -10.85 26.26
CA LEU A 24 36.29 -10.04 26.15
C LEU A 24 37.47 -10.84 25.59
N SER A 25 37.73 -12.04 26.11
CA SER A 25 38.80 -12.91 25.61
C SER A 25 38.61 -13.30 24.13
N LEU A 26 37.37 -13.56 23.69
CA LEU A 26 37.08 -13.83 22.28
C LEU A 26 37.24 -12.58 21.39
N PHE A 27 36.98 -11.39 21.93
CA PHE A 27 37.26 -10.13 21.25
C PHE A 27 38.77 -9.90 21.10
N GLU A 28 39.54 -10.05 22.18
CA GLU A 28 41.00 -9.94 22.18
C GLU A 28 41.64 -10.91 21.19
N SER A 29 41.24 -12.19 21.22
CA SER A 29 41.74 -13.20 20.27
C SER A 29 41.39 -12.87 18.82
N ALA A 30 40.22 -12.28 18.56
CA ALA A 30 39.85 -11.84 17.21
C ALA A 30 40.68 -10.62 16.76
N VAL A 31 41.00 -9.70 17.68
CA VAL A 31 41.88 -8.55 17.41
C VAL A 31 43.32 -9.04 17.13
N GLU A 32 43.82 -10.00 17.91
CA GLU A 32 45.13 -10.62 17.69
C GLU A 32 45.20 -11.37 16.36
N ASP A 33 44.18 -12.18 16.00
CA ASP A 33 44.13 -12.87 14.69
C ASP A 33 44.14 -11.87 13.52
N VAL A 34 43.45 -10.73 13.65
CA VAL A 34 43.52 -9.66 12.66
C VAL A 34 44.90 -9.01 12.63
N ALA A 35 45.50 -8.74 13.78
CA ALA A 35 46.85 -8.17 13.89
C ALA A 35 47.89 -9.11 13.23
N GLU A 36 47.88 -10.39 13.57
CA GLU A 36 48.74 -11.40 12.95
C GLU A 36 48.52 -11.47 11.43
N ARG A 37 47.27 -11.54 10.96
CA ARG A 37 47.01 -11.56 9.50
C ARG A 37 47.52 -10.30 8.80
N SER A 38 47.39 -9.14 9.42
CA SER A 38 47.91 -7.87 8.88
C SER A 38 49.44 -7.79 8.90
N GLU A 39 50.13 -8.51 9.78
CA GLU A 39 51.59 -8.62 9.76
C GLU A 39 52.10 -9.52 8.62
N TRP A 40 51.33 -10.56 8.27
CA TRP A 40 51.74 -11.57 7.29
C TRP A 40 51.33 -11.25 5.85
N ASP A 41 50.31 -10.41 5.64
CA ASP A 41 49.90 -10.02 4.30
C ASP A 41 50.72 -8.79 3.83
N PRO A 42 51.69 -8.96 2.90
CA PRO A 42 52.47 -7.85 2.37
C PRO A 42 51.62 -6.78 1.67
N GLN A 43 50.37 -7.08 1.27
CA GLN A 43 49.45 -6.07 0.73
C GLN A 43 49.03 -5.04 1.79
N TRP A 44 48.95 -5.41 3.08
CA TRP A 44 48.60 -4.50 4.17
C TRP A 44 49.75 -3.57 4.58
N LYS A 45 50.99 -3.95 4.24
CA LYS A 45 52.19 -3.12 4.46
C LYS A 45 52.51 -2.22 3.27
N ALA A 46 51.83 -2.38 2.15
CA ALA A 46 51.99 -1.47 1.02
C ALA A 46 51.52 -0.07 1.45
N VAL A 47 52.39 0.93 1.28
CA VAL A 47 52.00 2.32 1.48
C VAL A 47 50.84 2.58 0.52
N PRO A 48 49.66 3.01 1.01
CA PRO A 48 48.52 3.25 0.15
C PRO A 48 48.91 4.29 -0.91
N PRO A 49 48.39 4.16 -2.15
CA PRO A 49 48.65 5.15 -3.18
C PRO A 49 48.28 6.55 -2.68
N PRO A 50 48.98 7.61 -3.12
CA PRO A 50 48.61 8.97 -2.76
C PRO A 50 47.16 9.21 -3.17
N SER A 51 46.42 9.90 -2.30
CA SER A 51 45.02 10.22 -2.55
C SER A 51 44.89 11.05 -3.83
N ARG A 52 43.90 10.68 -4.66
CA ARG A 52 43.48 11.36 -5.88
C ARG A 52 42.45 12.46 -5.61
N ALA A 53 42.15 12.79 -4.35
CA ALA A 53 41.15 13.79 -3.98
C ALA A 53 41.34 15.16 -4.67
N ALA A 54 42.58 15.53 -5.04
CA ALA A 54 42.86 16.78 -5.75
C ALA A 54 42.33 16.80 -7.21
N GLU A 55 42.05 15.64 -7.80
CA GLU A 55 41.45 15.51 -9.15
C GLU A 55 39.95 15.80 -9.14
N PHE A 56 39.27 15.56 -8.01
CA PHE A 56 37.83 15.70 -7.84
C PHE A 56 37.46 17.10 -7.35
N THR A 57 37.73 18.10 -8.19
CA THR A 57 37.28 19.48 -7.93
C THR A 57 35.75 19.58 -8.06
N GLU A 58 35.16 20.61 -7.44
CA GLU A 58 33.72 20.88 -7.55
C GLU A 58 33.28 21.03 -9.01
N GLU A 59 34.06 21.73 -9.82
CA GLU A 59 33.79 21.90 -11.26
C GLU A 59 33.86 20.57 -12.02
N PHE A 60 34.86 19.72 -11.72
CA PHE A 60 34.98 18.40 -12.34
C PHE A 60 33.77 17.53 -12.00
N LEU A 61 33.43 17.45 -10.70
CA LEU A 61 32.31 16.67 -10.17
C LEU A 61 30.98 17.12 -10.75
N ALA A 62 30.72 18.43 -10.79
CA ALA A 62 29.51 19.01 -11.35
C ALA A 62 29.35 18.73 -12.86
N ALA A 63 30.46 18.56 -13.59
CA ALA A 63 30.45 18.28 -15.02
C ALA A 63 30.24 16.80 -15.36
N GLN A 64 30.39 15.87 -14.40
CA GLN A 64 30.25 14.44 -14.66
C GLN A 64 28.78 13.98 -14.64
N ALA A 65 28.46 12.99 -15.48
CA ALA A 65 27.20 12.25 -15.39
C ALA A 65 27.20 11.30 -14.17
N ASP A 66 26.02 10.91 -13.68
CA ASP A 66 25.89 10.05 -12.50
C ASP A 66 26.57 8.68 -12.69
N ASP A 67 26.42 8.07 -13.87
CA ASP A 67 27.09 6.81 -14.22
C ASP A 67 28.63 6.93 -14.18
N GLU A 68 29.17 8.10 -14.54
CA GLU A 68 30.61 8.35 -14.50
C GLU A 68 31.10 8.55 -13.07
N LEU A 69 30.33 9.26 -12.24
CA LEU A 69 30.60 9.39 -10.81
C LEU A 69 30.56 8.02 -10.11
N GLU A 70 29.60 7.15 -10.46
CA GLU A 70 29.51 5.79 -9.92
C GLU A 70 30.74 4.95 -10.32
N ARG A 71 31.16 5.02 -11.59
CA ARG A 71 32.38 4.37 -12.04
C ARG A 71 33.60 4.86 -11.26
N PHE A 72 33.77 6.18 -11.10
CA PHE A 72 34.88 6.73 -10.33
C PHE A 72 34.83 6.32 -8.85
N TRP A 73 33.66 6.33 -8.23
CA TRP A 73 33.50 5.92 -6.83
C TRP A 73 33.93 4.46 -6.62
N ASN A 74 33.57 3.55 -7.54
CA ASN A 74 33.97 2.14 -7.50
C ASN A 74 35.49 1.94 -7.69
N GLU A 75 36.11 2.73 -8.57
CA GLU A 75 37.57 2.70 -8.77
C GLU A 75 38.35 3.18 -7.53
N LEU A 76 37.74 4.05 -6.71
CA LEU A 76 38.37 4.71 -5.56
C LEU A 76 38.21 3.97 -4.22
N HIS A 77 37.93 2.66 -4.22
CA HIS A 77 37.76 1.87 -2.99
C HIS A 77 38.95 1.94 -2.01
N VAL A 78 40.16 2.27 -2.50
CA VAL A 78 41.37 2.48 -1.68
C VAL A 78 41.60 3.94 -1.27
N ASP A 79 40.77 4.88 -1.73
CA ASP A 79 40.86 6.32 -1.43
C ASP A 79 39.54 6.88 -0.87
N PRO A 80 39.30 6.68 0.44
CA PRO A 80 38.08 7.18 1.10
C PRO A 80 37.93 8.70 1.06
N ARG A 81 39.01 9.46 0.85
CA ARG A 81 38.92 10.92 0.77
C ARG A 81 38.30 11.36 -0.54
N ALA A 82 38.68 10.73 -1.65
CA ALA A 82 38.09 11.02 -2.95
C ALA A 82 36.64 10.51 -3.04
N GLN A 83 36.33 9.34 -2.47
CA GLN A 83 34.95 8.82 -2.39
C GLN A 83 34.00 9.79 -1.69
N ARG A 84 34.40 10.38 -0.55
CA ARG A 84 33.59 11.38 0.16
C ARG A 84 33.26 12.62 -0.66
N LEU A 85 34.12 13.02 -1.58
CA LEU A 85 33.85 14.16 -2.46
C LEU A 85 32.77 13.82 -3.50
N ILE A 86 32.78 12.60 -4.03
CA ILE A 86 31.74 12.09 -4.93
C ILE A 86 30.41 11.93 -4.18
N GLU A 87 30.45 11.36 -2.98
CA GLU A 87 29.27 11.22 -2.11
C GLU A 87 28.65 12.58 -1.79
N ALA A 88 29.45 13.58 -1.42
CA ALA A 88 28.98 14.94 -1.16
C ALA A 88 28.35 15.60 -2.39
N GLU A 89 28.84 15.28 -3.60
CA GLU A 89 28.23 15.75 -4.84
C GLU A 89 26.88 15.07 -5.12
N TRP A 90 26.76 13.76 -4.89
CA TRP A 90 25.46 13.08 -4.97
C TRP A 90 24.46 13.63 -3.96
N ASP A 91 24.88 13.85 -2.71
CA ASP A 91 24.03 14.47 -1.68
C ASP A 91 23.55 15.87 -2.13
N ARG A 92 24.44 16.67 -2.73
CA ARG A 92 24.11 17.99 -3.28
C ARG A 92 23.08 17.89 -4.41
N ARG A 93 23.24 16.93 -5.33
CA ARG A 93 22.31 16.71 -6.45
C ARG A 93 20.95 16.23 -5.95
N ALA A 94 20.93 15.27 -5.03
CA ALA A 94 19.72 14.76 -4.40
C ALA A 94 18.95 15.88 -3.69
N ALA A 95 19.63 16.71 -2.90
CA ALA A 95 19.00 17.86 -2.23
C ALA A 95 18.45 18.90 -3.23
N ALA A 96 19.14 19.14 -4.35
CA ALA A 96 18.65 20.05 -5.39
C ALA A 96 17.44 19.49 -6.14
N GLU A 97 17.40 18.18 -6.40
CA GLU A 97 16.27 17.50 -7.00
C GLU A 97 15.06 17.46 -6.06
N GLU A 98 15.27 17.18 -4.78
CA GLU A 98 14.23 17.24 -3.76
C GLU A 98 13.60 18.63 -3.69
N LEU A 99 14.40 19.68 -3.64
CA LEU A 99 13.90 21.07 -3.66
C LEU A 99 13.09 21.37 -4.93
N ARG A 100 13.53 20.88 -6.10
CA ARG A 100 12.78 21.04 -7.35
C ARG A 100 11.44 20.30 -7.29
N ARG A 101 11.41 19.07 -6.78
CA ARG A 101 10.17 18.30 -6.62
C ARG A 101 9.22 18.99 -5.65
N GLU A 102 9.72 19.51 -4.53
CA GLU A 102 8.91 20.30 -3.59
C GLU A 102 8.31 21.55 -4.25
N GLN A 103 9.06 22.22 -5.13
CA GLN A 103 8.55 23.36 -5.90
C GLN A 103 7.49 22.95 -6.91
N GLU A 104 7.72 21.89 -7.68
CA GLU A 104 6.76 21.33 -8.64
C GLU A 104 5.47 20.88 -7.93
N ASP A 105 5.59 20.20 -6.79
CA ASP A 105 4.45 19.77 -5.98
C ASP A 105 3.69 20.97 -5.40
N ALA A 106 4.39 22.04 -5.00
CA ALA A 106 3.76 23.27 -4.52
C ALA A 106 2.99 23.99 -5.64
N GLU A 107 3.55 24.07 -6.84
CA GLU A 107 2.89 24.65 -8.02
C GLU A 107 1.67 23.82 -8.44
N LEU A 108 1.79 22.50 -8.49
CA LEU A 108 0.66 21.59 -8.76
C LEU A 108 -0.43 21.75 -7.72
N ARG A 109 -0.04 21.82 -6.44
CA ARG A 109 -0.98 22.03 -5.34
C ARG A 109 -1.74 23.36 -5.49
N GLU A 110 -1.08 24.45 -5.86
CA GLU A 110 -1.75 25.74 -6.09
C GLU A 110 -2.83 25.64 -7.19
N VAL A 111 -2.50 24.99 -8.31
CA VAL A 111 -3.44 24.74 -9.42
C VAL A 111 -4.64 23.89 -8.96
N TRP A 112 -4.40 22.86 -8.17
CA TRP A 112 -5.47 22.01 -7.66
C TRP A 112 -6.33 22.70 -6.60
N GLU A 113 -5.75 23.54 -5.75
CA GLU A 113 -6.49 24.34 -4.78
C GLU A 113 -7.46 25.32 -5.47
N GLU A 114 -7.05 25.92 -6.60
CA GLU A 114 -7.92 26.75 -7.43
C GLU A 114 -9.03 25.93 -8.11
N THR A 115 -8.67 24.79 -8.70
CA THR A 115 -9.62 23.92 -9.41
C THR A 115 -10.67 23.30 -8.48
N LEU A 116 -10.26 22.95 -7.27
CA LEU A 116 -11.12 22.39 -6.21
C LEU A 116 -11.72 23.47 -5.30
N ALA A 117 -11.72 24.74 -5.72
CA ALA A 117 -12.45 25.77 -5.02
C ALA A 117 -13.95 25.38 -4.91
N PRO A 118 -14.65 25.75 -3.81
CA PRO A 118 -16.02 25.30 -3.54
C PRO A 118 -17.04 25.58 -4.66
N ASP A 119 -16.83 26.64 -5.46
CA ASP A 119 -17.72 26.98 -6.57
C ASP A 119 -17.36 26.20 -7.85
N CYS A 120 -16.07 25.92 -8.06
CA CYS A 120 -15.58 25.15 -9.21
C CYS A 120 -15.93 23.66 -9.07
N ILE A 121 -15.69 23.07 -7.90
CA ILE A 121 -15.89 21.64 -7.64
C ILE A 121 -17.35 21.20 -7.83
N ARG A 122 -18.30 22.11 -7.61
CA ARG A 122 -19.74 21.86 -7.84
C ARG A 122 -20.10 21.75 -9.32
N GLY A 123 -19.30 22.37 -10.20
CA GLY A 123 -19.49 22.34 -11.64
C GLY A 123 -18.89 21.11 -12.32
N LEU A 124 -18.05 20.36 -11.60
CA LEU A 124 -17.41 19.15 -12.11
C LEU A 124 -18.39 17.98 -12.16
N ASP A 125 -18.34 17.17 -13.21
CA ASP A 125 -19.11 15.93 -13.25
C ASP A 125 -18.44 14.82 -12.41
N GLU A 126 -19.10 13.67 -12.31
CA GLU A 126 -18.63 12.54 -11.50
C GLU A 126 -17.32 11.94 -12.05
N GLU A 127 -17.16 11.92 -13.37
CA GLU A 127 -15.98 11.37 -14.05
C GLU A 127 -14.76 12.26 -13.81
N GLN A 128 -14.94 13.58 -13.91
CA GLN A 128 -13.92 14.57 -13.59
C GLN A 128 -13.49 14.51 -12.13
N LEU A 129 -14.44 14.44 -11.18
CA LEU A 129 -14.12 14.30 -9.76
C LEU A 129 -13.34 13.02 -9.48
N GLN A 130 -13.70 11.92 -10.15
CA GLN A 130 -13.02 10.63 -9.97
C GLN A 130 -11.59 10.64 -10.54
N ASP A 131 -11.39 11.19 -11.75
CA ASP A 131 -10.07 11.32 -12.37
C ASP A 131 -9.15 12.20 -11.50
N MET A 132 -9.66 13.34 -11.05
CA MET A 132 -8.94 14.26 -10.16
C MET A 132 -8.59 13.59 -8.81
N TRP A 133 -9.50 12.83 -8.20
CA TRP A 133 -9.24 12.13 -6.94
C TRP A 133 -8.08 11.11 -7.08
N GLY A 134 -7.99 10.43 -8.22
CA GLY A 134 -6.91 9.48 -8.52
C GLY A 134 -5.54 10.15 -8.69
N GLN A 135 -5.51 11.32 -9.33
CA GLN A 135 -4.28 12.11 -9.51
C GLN A 135 -3.76 12.66 -8.17
N LEU A 136 -4.65 12.93 -7.21
CA LEU A 136 -4.36 13.53 -5.90
C LEU A 136 -3.94 12.53 -4.81
N HIS A 137 -3.42 11.36 -5.17
CA HIS A 137 -3.05 10.31 -4.19
C HIS A 137 -2.00 10.74 -3.15
N GLU A 138 -1.15 11.71 -3.47
CA GLU A 138 -0.15 12.29 -2.55
C GLU A 138 -0.69 13.48 -1.74
N HIS A 139 -1.89 14.00 -2.09
CA HIS A 139 -2.50 15.18 -1.48
C HIS A 139 -3.83 14.84 -0.80
N ARG A 140 -3.75 14.23 0.38
CA ARG A 140 -4.92 13.72 1.12
C ARG A 140 -5.95 14.81 1.45
N ASP A 141 -5.50 16.00 1.79
CA ASP A 141 -6.35 17.15 2.10
C ASP A 141 -7.16 17.64 0.88
N LEU A 142 -6.61 17.50 -0.33
CA LEU A 142 -7.34 17.80 -1.57
C LEU A 142 -8.35 16.69 -1.92
N GLN A 143 -8.00 15.42 -1.67
CA GLN A 143 -8.96 14.32 -1.79
C GLN A 143 -10.16 14.49 -0.85
N GLU A 144 -9.95 14.97 0.37
CA GLU A 144 -11.03 15.24 1.33
C GLU A 144 -12.03 16.28 0.82
N LYS A 145 -11.60 17.25 0.00
CA LYS A 145 -12.51 18.21 -0.64
C LYS A 145 -13.43 17.52 -1.66
N ILE A 146 -12.89 16.59 -2.45
CA ILE A 146 -13.66 15.80 -3.42
C ILE A 146 -14.62 14.86 -2.70
N GLU A 147 -14.15 14.16 -1.66
CA GLU A 147 -14.98 13.30 -0.82
C GLU A 147 -16.13 14.08 -0.18
N GLY A 148 -15.88 15.29 0.32
CA GLY A 148 -16.92 16.16 0.86
C GLY A 148 -17.96 16.60 -0.18
N GLU A 149 -17.57 16.78 -1.45
CA GLU A 149 -18.51 17.06 -2.53
C GLU A 149 -19.35 15.83 -2.90
N TRP A 150 -18.77 14.63 -2.90
CA TRP A 150 -19.53 13.38 -3.03
C TRP A 150 -20.53 13.19 -1.89
N ASP A 151 -20.12 13.41 -0.64
CA ASP A 151 -21.01 13.33 0.51
C ASP A 151 -22.16 14.34 0.41
N ARG A 152 -21.88 15.56 -0.06
CA ARG A 152 -22.90 16.59 -0.32
C ARG A 152 -23.89 16.14 -1.41
N ARG A 153 -23.40 15.59 -2.52
CA ARG A 153 -24.24 15.07 -3.61
C ARG A 153 -25.08 13.90 -3.14
N ALA A 154 -24.51 12.96 -2.40
CA ALA A 154 -25.21 11.83 -1.82
C ALA A 154 -26.29 12.28 -0.82
N SER A 155 -26.01 13.29 0.01
CA SER A 155 -26.98 13.87 0.95
C SER A 155 -28.12 14.58 0.21
N THR A 156 -27.81 15.34 -0.85
CA THR A 156 -28.83 16.02 -1.67
C THR A 156 -29.68 15.03 -2.47
N ALA A 157 -29.09 13.94 -2.95
CA ALA A 157 -29.79 12.85 -3.61
C ALA A 157 -30.67 12.05 -2.62
N GLY A 158 -30.19 11.83 -1.39
CA GLY A 158 -30.96 11.18 -0.32
C GLY A 158 -32.23 11.95 0.06
N ASP A 159 -32.18 13.29 0.06
CA ASP A 159 -33.34 14.17 0.26
C ASP A 159 -34.35 14.10 -0.91
N GLN A 160 -33.91 13.75 -2.12
CA GLN A 160 -34.80 13.52 -3.27
C GLN A 160 -35.39 12.10 -3.32
N VAL A 161 -34.72 11.12 -2.71
CA VAL A 161 -35.10 9.70 -2.74
C VAL A 161 -36.04 9.32 -1.59
N SER A 162 -36.20 10.18 -0.58
CA SER A 162 -37.02 9.93 0.61
C SER A 162 -38.26 10.83 0.73
N GLN A 163 -39.02 10.99 -0.37
CA GLN A 163 -40.39 11.51 -0.27
C GLN A 163 -41.37 10.40 -0.60
N LEU A 164 -41.68 9.57 0.40
CA LEU A 164 -42.91 8.78 0.40
C LEU A 164 -44.07 9.72 0.09
N THR A 165 -44.83 9.43 -0.96
CA THR A 165 -45.97 10.27 -1.30
C THR A 165 -47.04 10.09 -0.22
N SER A 166 -47.91 11.08 -0.01
CA SER A 166 -49.02 10.96 0.96
C SER A 166 -49.87 9.70 0.71
N LYS A 167 -49.94 9.25 -0.53
CA LYS A 167 -50.63 8.03 -0.94
C LYS A 167 -49.92 6.75 -0.49
N ASP A 168 -48.59 6.73 -0.49
CA ASP A 168 -47.80 5.58 -0.01
C ASP A 168 -47.94 5.41 1.50
N ILE A 169 -48.05 6.53 2.22
CA ILE A 169 -48.30 6.55 3.67
C ILE A 169 -49.71 6.01 3.97
N GLU A 170 -50.74 6.49 3.27
CA GLU A 170 -52.11 5.99 3.41
C GLU A 170 -52.23 4.49 3.10
N GLU A 171 -51.48 4.00 2.10
CA GLU A 171 -51.49 2.58 1.73
C GLU A 171 -50.80 1.70 2.78
N LEU A 172 -49.71 2.15 3.39
CA LEU A 172 -49.05 1.47 4.51
C LEU A 172 -49.98 1.40 5.73
N GLU A 173 -50.63 2.51 6.09
CA GLU A 173 -51.57 2.56 7.21
C GLU A 173 -52.79 1.67 6.97
N TRP A 174 -53.32 1.64 5.74
CA TRP A 174 -54.42 0.74 5.41
C TRP A 174 -53.99 -0.72 5.50
N ALA A 175 -52.83 -1.07 4.94
CA ALA A 175 -52.29 -2.42 4.93
C ALA A 175 -52.04 -2.94 6.35
N TYR A 176 -51.50 -2.10 7.24
CA TYR A 176 -51.25 -2.47 8.63
C TYR A 176 -52.54 -2.86 9.38
N ASN A 177 -53.63 -2.16 9.09
CA ASN A 177 -54.91 -2.37 9.78
C ASN A 177 -55.78 -3.50 9.18
N HIS A 178 -55.56 -3.85 7.90
CA HIS A 178 -56.49 -4.73 7.16
C HIS A 178 -55.85 -6.00 6.60
N LEU A 179 -54.52 -6.11 6.58
CA LEU A 179 -53.81 -7.26 6.03
C LEU A 179 -53.16 -8.11 7.12
N SER A 180 -52.89 -9.38 6.79
CA SER A 180 -52.10 -10.24 7.66
C SER A 180 -50.64 -9.77 7.73
N PRO A 181 -49.89 -10.08 8.80
CA PRO A 181 -48.50 -9.62 8.96
C PRO A 181 -47.58 -9.95 7.77
N ALA A 182 -47.79 -11.12 7.14
CA ALA A 182 -47.01 -11.53 5.96
C ALA A 182 -47.34 -10.67 4.72
N GLN A 183 -48.60 -10.24 4.56
CA GLN A 183 -49.02 -9.38 3.46
C GLN A 183 -48.64 -7.92 3.71
N TYR A 184 -48.67 -7.46 4.96
CA TYR A 184 -48.15 -6.15 5.34
C TYR A 184 -46.65 -6.04 5.03
N GLN A 185 -45.85 -7.05 5.39
CA GLN A 185 -44.42 -7.09 5.08
C GLN A 185 -44.13 -7.00 3.57
N GLU A 186 -45.02 -7.51 2.73
CA GLU A 186 -44.88 -7.40 1.27
C GLU A 186 -45.18 -5.99 0.77
N VAL A 187 -46.21 -5.34 1.33
CA VAL A 187 -46.54 -3.93 1.02
C VAL A 187 -45.45 -2.99 1.54
N GLU A 188 -44.94 -3.25 2.74
CA GLU A 188 -43.82 -2.56 3.36
C GLU A 188 -42.55 -2.70 2.51
N ARG A 189 -42.22 -3.91 2.06
CA ARG A 189 -41.08 -4.15 1.16
C ARG A 189 -41.20 -3.38 -0.14
N ARG A 190 -42.39 -3.36 -0.73
CA ARG A 190 -42.66 -2.66 -2.00
C ARG A 190 -42.53 -1.15 -1.87
N ILE A 191 -42.97 -0.58 -0.74
CA ILE A 191 -43.02 0.87 -0.54
C ILE A 191 -41.71 1.41 0.06
N LEU A 192 -41.08 0.68 0.97
CA LEU A 192 -39.91 1.16 1.74
C LEU A 192 -38.58 0.49 1.36
N THR A 193 -38.58 -0.76 0.89
CA THR A 193 -37.35 -1.59 0.87
C THR A 193 -36.83 -1.95 -0.53
N ASP A 194 -37.56 -1.67 -1.61
CA ASP A 194 -37.11 -2.00 -2.98
C ASP A 194 -36.93 -0.77 -3.89
N PRO A 195 -35.70 -0.21 -3.97
CA PRO A 195 -35.38 0.93 -4.83
C PRO A 195 -35.59 0.67 -6.33
N SER A 196 -35.71 -0.60 -6.75
CA SER A 196 -35.87 -0.99 -8.16
C SER A 196 -37.27 -0.77 -8.74
N LEU A 197 -38.26 -0.47 -7.89
CA LEU A 197 -39.63 -0.15 -8.29
C LEU A 197 -39.88 1.36 -8.41
N TRP A 198 -38.93 2.20 -7.97
CA TRP A 198 -39.02 3.65 -8.05
C TRP A 198 -38.59 4.21 -9.42
N SER A 199 -37.83 3.44 -10.20
CA SER A 199 -37.56 3.77 -11.60
C SER A 199 -38.73 3.33 -12.48
N SER A 200 -39.70 4.23 -12.62
CA SER A 200 -40.75 4.10 -13.62
C SER A 200 -40.14 4.02 -15.04
N GLY A 201 -40.10 2.81 -15.59
CA GLY A 201 -39.95 2.57 -17.02
C GLY A 201 -38.75 1.72 -17.45
N SER A 202 -38.76 0.43 -17.18
CA SER A 202 -38.73 -0.56 -18.28
C SER A 202 -39.01 -1.96 -17.73
N ARG A 203 -40.08 -2.55 -18.25
CA ARG A 203 -40.38 -3.96 -18.09
C ARG A 203 -39.62 -4.70 -19.18
N THR A 204 -38.53 -5.37 -18.82
CA THR A 204 -37.95 -6.42 -19.68
C THR A 204 -37.57 -7.62 -18.83
N GLU A 205 -38.26 -8.73 -19.11
CA GLU A 205 -38.08 -10.04 -18.53
C GLU A 205 -36.74 -10.63 -19.02
N ILE A 206 -35.72 -10.60 -18.17
CA ILE A 206 -34.53 -11.46 -18.27
C ILE A 206 -34.27 -12.02 -16.88
N GLY A 207 -34.12 -13.34 -16.78
CA GLY A 207 -34.15 -14.11 -15.54
C GLY A 207 -33.38 -13.48 -14.38
N LYS A 208 -34.11 -13.11 -13.33
CA LYS A 208 -33.54 -12.61 -12.08
C LYS A 208 -32.89 -13.76 -11.32
N VAL A 209 -31.60 -14.00 -11.55
CA VAL A 209 -30.73 -14.46 -10.46
C VAL A 209 -30.87 -13.38 -9.39
N THR A 210 -31.35 -13.75 -8.22
CA THR A 210 -31.58 -12.75 -7.16
C THR A 210 -30.24 -12.07 -6.86
N ALA A 211 -30.24 -10.75 -6.60
CA ALA A 211 -29.00 -10.01 -6.31
C ALA A 211 -28.17 -10.69 -5.18
N LYS A 212 -28.86 -11.40 -4.29
CA LYS A 212 -28.29 -12.27 -3.26
C LYS A 212 -27.50 -13.46 -3.85
N GLU A 213 -28.06 -14.23 -4.78
CA GLU A 213 -27.36 -15.35 -5.42
C GLU A 213 -26.17 -14.88 -6.28
N ALA A 214 -26.28 -13.70 -6.89
CA ALA A 214 -25.15 -13.09 -7.62
C ALA A 214 -24.02 -12.72 -6.65
N GLN A 215 -24.35 -12.08 -5.52
CA GLN A 215 -23.37 -11.74 -4.48
C GLN A 215 -22.75 -12.99 -3.84
N GLU A 216 -23.53 -14.04 -3.59
CA GLU A 216 -23.02 -15.31 -3.06
C GLU A 216 -22.03 -15.98 -4.04
N ARG A 217 -22.34 -15.95 -5.34
CA ARG A 217 -21.43 -16.46 -6.38
C ARG A 217 -20.13 -15.64 -6.47
N GLU A 218 -20.21 -14.31 -6.39
CA GLU A 218 -19.03 -13.44 -6.34
C GLU A 218 -18.18 -13.68 -5.08
N SER A 219 -18.82 -13.87 -3.93
CA SER A 219 -18.13 -14.20 -2.69
C SER A 219 -17.43 -15.56 -2.76
N GLN A 220 -18.04 -16.55 -3.40
CA GLN A 220 -17.42 -17.87 -3.63
C GLN A 220 -16.21 -17.75 -4.56
N ALA A 221 -16.34 -17.01 -5.67
CA ALA A 221 -15.23 -16.75 -6.59
C ALA A 221 -14.06 -16.04 -5.89
N TYR A 222 -14.35 -15.07 -5.01
CA TYR A 222 -13.32 -14.42 -4.20
C TYR A 222 -12.63 -15.40 -3.24
N HIS A 223 -13.39 -16.31 -2.63
CA HIS A 223 -12.81 -17.32 -1.74
C HIS A 223 -11.91 -18.30 -2.48
N GLU A 224 -12.32 -18.74 -3.66
CA GLU A 224 -11.52 -19.61 -4.54
C GLU A 224 -10.23 -18.89 -4.96
N TYR A 225 -10.32 -17.64 -5.42
CA TYR A 225 -9.16 -16.84 -5.81
C TYR A 225 -8.14 -16.69 -4.66
N GLN A 226 -8.60 -16.35 -3.45
CA GLN A 226 -7.71 -16.20 -2.29
C GLN A 226 -7.12 -17.53 -1.86
N PHE A 227 -7.86 -18.63 -2.02
CA PHE A 227 -7.39 -19.98 -1.72
C PHE A 227 -6.29 -20.43 -2.69
N GLU A 228 -6.40 -20.14 -3.98
CA GLU A 228 -5.36 -20.42 -4.96
C GLU A 228 -4.06 -19.67 -4.63
N ARG A 229 -4.17 -18.38 -4.29
CA ARG A 229 -3.00 -17.58 -3.87
C ARG A 229 -2.39 -18.06 -2.57
N TYR A 230 -3.21 -18.55 -1.65
CA TYR A 230 -2.72 -19.18 -0.42
C TYR A 230 -1.87 -20.42 -0.73
N ILE A 231 -2.33 -21.31 -1.62
CA ILE A 231 -1.57 -22.51 -2.02
C ILE A 231 -0.22 -22.12 -2.65
N GLU A 232 -0.21 -21.11 -3.53
CA GLU A 232 1.03 -20.64 -4.16
C GLU A 232 2.00 -20.04 -3.13
N ALA A 233 1.48 -19.25 -2.19
CA ALA A 233 2.28 -18.66 -1.13
C ALA A 233 2.81 -19.72 -0.16
N GLU A 234 2.01 -20.73 0.19
CA GLU A 234 2.42 -21.86 1.02
C GLU A 234 3.59 -22.63 0.38
N ALA A 235 3.50 -22.88 -0.93
CA ALA A 235 4.57 -23.52 -1.70
C ALA A 235 5.88 -22.71 -1.68
N ARG A 236 5.79 -21.37 -1.74
CA ARG A 236 6.95 -20.47 -1.69
C ARG A 236 7.57 -20.38 -0.29
N CYS A 237 6.75 -20.27 0.74
CA CYS A 237 7.18 -20.09 2.12
C CYS A 237 7.56 -21.42 2.81
N ARG A 238 7.42 -22.57 2.13
CA ARG A 238 7.73 -23.91 2.68
C ARG A 238 7.05 -24.17 4.03
N GLY A 239 5.85 -23.62 4.22
CA GLY A 239 5.08 -23.72 5.46
C GLY A 239 5.37 -22.65 6.55
N HIS A 240 6.36 -21.78 6.36
CA HIS A 240 6.67 -20.69 7.32
C HIS A 240 5.89 -19.41 7.04
N MET A 241 4.57 -19.46 7.20
CA MET A 241 3.68 -18.33 6.85
C MET A 241 3.48 -17.31 7.97
N LEU A 242 3.81 -17.67 9.21
CA LEU A 242 3.58 -16.83 10.39
C LEU A 242 4.89 -16.36 10.99
N ASN A 243 4.85 -15.20 11.63
CA ASN A 243 5.93 -14.78 12.52
C ASN A 243 5.75 -15.42 13.91
N LYS A 244 6.79 -15.34 14.75
CA LYS A 244 6.78 -15.90 16.11
C LYS A 244 5.57 -15.48 16.96
N ARG A 245 5.05 -14.27 16.73
CA ARG A 245 3.87 -13.75 17.43
C ARG A 245 2.59 -14.41 16.94
N GLY A 246 2.44 -14.59 15.63
CA GLY A 246 1.31 -15.31 15.02
C GLY A 246 1.29 -16.79 15.42
N GLU A 247 2.46 -17.44 15.42
CA GLU A 247 2.62 -18.83 15.89
C GLU A 247 2.22 -18.98 17.36
N ALA A 248 2.72 -18.09 18.24
CA ALA A 248 2.40 -18.14 19.67
C ALA A 248 0.90 -17.95 19.97
N LEU A 249 0.19 -17.23 19.11
CA LEU A 249 -1.25 -16.98 19.23
C LEU A 249 -2.11 -18.04 18.52
N GLY A 250 -1.50 -19.00 17.82
CA GLY A 250 -2.24 -20.01 17.06
C GLY A 250 -3.11 -19.41 15.95
N VAL A 251 -2.66 -18.30 15.35
CA VAL A 251 -3.39 -17.66 14.25
C VAL A 251 -3.36 -18.58 13.05
N ASP A 252 -4.52 -18.90 12.48
CA ASP A 252 -4.59 -19.65 11.23
C ASP A 252 -4.02 -18.81 10.06
N PRO A 253 -2.98 -19.29 9.35
CA PRO A 253 -2.40 -18.58 8.21
C PRO A 253 -3.43 -18.28 7.11
N GLN A 254 -4.35 -19.22 6.85
CA GLN A 254 -5.38 -19.04 5.82
C GLN A 254 -6.30 -17.87 6.18
N SER A 255 -6.68 -17.72 7.46
CA SER A 255 -7.48 -16.60 7.95
C SER A 255 -6.85 -15.20 7.71
N LEU A 256 -5.52 -15.11 7.51
CA LEU A 256 -4.85 -13.85 7.21
C LEU A 256 -5.15 -13.35 5.78
N MET A 257 -5.48 -14.26 4.86
CA MET A 257 -5.85 -13.91 3.48
C MET A 257 -7.20 -13.19 3.41
N PHE A 258 -8.13 -13.54 4.30
CA PHE A 258 -9.50 -13.02 4.28
C PHE A 258 -9.73 -11.80 5.18
N GLY A 259 -8.69 -11.29 5.83
CA GLY A 259 -8.78 -10.25 6.86
C GLY A 259 -8.28 -8.85 6.43
N ASN A 260 -8.26 -7.95 7.40
CA ASN A 260 -7.65 -6.63 7.25
C ASN A 260 -6.13 -6.76 7.02
N SER A 261 -5.57 -6.01 6.06
CA SER A 261 -4.13 -5.98 5.76
C SER A 261 -3.25 -5.68 6.98
N LYS A 262 -3.74 -4.88 7.94
CA LYS A 262 -3.06 -4.65 9.22
C LYS A 262 -2.83 -5.94 10.02
N ARG A 263 -3.78 -6.88 9.96
CA ARG A 263 -3.69 -8.18 10.66
C ARG A 263 -2.64 -9.07 10.00
N MET A 264 -2.59 -9.08 8.67
CA MET A 264 -1.53 -9.75 7.92
C MET A 264 -0.16 -9.17 8.28
N ASN A 265 0.01 -7.85 8.27
CA ASN A 265 1.28 -7.21 8.63
C ASN A 265 1.75 -7.53 10.06
N ALA A 266 0.82 -7.66 11.00
CA ALA A 266 1.12 -7.95 12.40
C ALA A 266 1.54 -9.41 12.66
N TYR A 267 1.00 -10.39 11.92
CA TYR A 267 1.13 -11.81 12.23
C TYR A 267 1.78 -12.67 11.14
N ALA A 268 1.82 -12.20 9.89
CA ALA A 268 2.50 -12.90 8.79
C ALA A 268 4.04 -12.83 8.97
N SER A 269 4.72 -13.88 8.49
CA SER A 269 6.16 -13.84 8.28
C SER A 269 6.50 -12.87 7.15
N ASP A 270 7.74 -12.39 7.11
CA ASP A 270 8.18 -11.49 6.05
C ASP A 270 8.25 -12.21 4.69
N GLU A 271 8.51 -13.52 4.69
CA GLU A 271 8.42 -14.37 3.50
C GLU A 271 6.99 -14.44 2.96
N PHE A 272 5.99 -14.58 3.84
CA PHE A 272 4.59 -14.62 3.41
C PHE A 272 4.11 -13.27 2.88
N LYS A 273 4.54 -12.17 3.50
CA LYS A 273 4.29 -10.82 2.96
C LYS A 273 4.93 -10.63 1.59
N ALA A 274 6.18 -11.07 1.40
CA ALA A 274 6.87 -10.99 0.13
C ALA A 274 6.19 -11.86 -0.95
N ALA A 275 5.79 -13.09 -0.63
CA ALA A 275 5.11 -13.99 -1.56
C ALA A 275 3.76 -13.44 -2.04
N ILE A 276 3.00 -12.82 -1.13
CA ILE A 276 1.74 -12.14 -1.46
C ILE A 276 1.99 -10.82 -2.20
N GLY A 277 3.02 -10.06 -1.82
CA GLY A 277 3.44 -8.84 -2.52
C GLY A 277 3.74 -9.11 -4.00
N ALA A 278 4.51 -10.17 -4.28
CA ALA A 278 4.88 -10.58 -5.64
C ALA A 278 3.70 -11.00 -6.52
N THR A 279 2.53 -11.29 -5.94
CA THR A 279 1.31 -11.71 -6.65
C THR A 279 0.23 -10.62 -6.69
N GLY A 280 0.62 -9.35 -6.51
CA GLY A 280 -0.28 -8.20 -6.56
C GLY A 280 -0.79 -7.70 -5.20
N GLY A 281 -0.17 -8.17 -4.11
CA GLY A 281 -0.46 -7.73 -2.75
C GLY A 281 -1.75 -8.30 -2.17
N HIS A 282 -2.09 -7.88 -0.94
CA HIS A 282 -3.33 -8.29 -0.28
C HIS A 282 -4.53 -7.68 -1.01
N MET A 283 -5.43 -8.54 -1.51
CA MET A 283 -6.59 -8.09 -2.27
C MET A 283 -7.84 -8.09 -1.38
N SER A 284 -8.51 -6.93 -1.30
CA SER A 284 -9.81 -6.82 -0.65
C SER A 284 -10.94 -7.33 -1.54
N PHE A 285 -12.06 -7.72 -0.95
CA PHE A 285 -13.26 -8.14 -1.71
C PHE A 285 -13.77 -7.04 -2.66
N ALA A 286 -13.71 -5.78 -2.23
CA ALA A 286 -14.08 -4.64 -3.07
C ALA A 286 -13.16 -4.52 -4.30
N ARG A 287 -11.85 -4.74 -4.12
CA ARG A 287 -10.87 -4.74 -5.21
C ARG A 287 -11.05 -5.93 -6.15
N PHE A 288 -11.29 -7.13 -5.61
CA PHE A 288 -11.59 -8.31 -6.42
C PHE A 288 -12.84 -8.10 -7.28
N ARG A 289 -13.91 -7.58 -6.68
CA ARG A 289 -15.16 -7.28 -7.41
C ARG A 289 -14.95 -6.20 -8.46
N ALA A 290 -14.13 -5.18 -8.19
CA ALA A 290 -13.75 -4.18 -9.17
C ALA A 290 -13.07 -4.82 -10.40
N LEU A 291 -12.09 -5.71 -10.19
CA LEU A 291 -11.37 -6.40 -11.27
C LEU A 291 -12.21 -7.38 -12.09
N HIS A 292 -13.14 -8.08 -11.43
CA HIS A 292 -13.88 -9.20 -12.03
C HIS A 292 -15.35 -8.87 -12.39
N ALA A 293 -15.84 -7.68 -12.06
CA ALA A 293 -17.15 -7.23 -12.52
C ALA A 293 -17.13 -7.10 -14.05
N PRO A 294 -18.19 -7.56 -14.75
CA PRO A 294 -18.30 -7.34 -16.19
C PRO A 294 -18.23 -5.84 -16.46
N ARG A 295 -17.46 -5.44 -17.49
CA ARG A 295 -17.39 -4.05 -18.01
C ARG A 295 -18.72 -3.67 -18.66
N THR A 296 -19.80 -3.67 -17.90
CA THR A 296 -21.06 -3.03 -18.26
C THR A 296 -20.90 -1.57 -17.89
N GLY A 297 -21.04 -0.67 -18.87
CA GLY A 297 -20.72 0.76 -18.81
C GLY A 297 -21.57 1.62 -17.85
N THR A 298 -21.91 1.09 -16.68
CA THR A 298 -22.71 1.74 -15.64
C THR A 298 -22.11 1.59 -14.23
N SER A 299 -20.92 1.00 -14.09
CA SER A 299 -20.14 1.05 -12.84
C SER A 299 -18.65 1.17 -13.17
N ALA A 300 -18.19 2.43 -13.25
CA ALA A 300 -16.82 2.80 -13.61
C ALA A 300 -15.80 2.66 -12.45
N TYR A 301 -16.21 2.13 -11.30
CA TYR A 301 -15.31 1.84 -10.17
C TYR A 301 -14.42 0.61 -10.43
N GLY A 302 -14.87 -0.32 -11.29
CA GLY A 302 -14.20 -1.58 -11.57
C GLY A 302 -13.13 -1.55 -12.66
N ALA A 303 -13.37 -0.79 -13.73
CA ALA A 303 -12.58 -0.89 -14.94
C ALA A 303 -11.23 -0.16 -14.89
N TYR A 304 -11.14 0.96 -14.16
CA TYR A 304 -9.91 1.79 -14.13
C TYR A 304 -8.81 1.18 -13.25
N ASN A 305 -9.17 0.57 -12.11
CA ASN A 305 -8.23 -0.08 -11.19
C ASN A 305 -7.72 -1.45 -11.67
N ALA A 306 -8.21 -1.98 -12.80
CA ALA A 306 -7.69 -3.21 -13.37
C ALA A 306 -6.47 -2.99 -14.27
N GLU A 307 -6.41 -1.85 -14.95
CA GLU A 307 -5.37 -1.55 -15.94
C GLU A 307 -4.13 -0.94 -15.26
N THR A 308 -4.29 -0.03 -14.29
CA THR A 308 -3.14 0.62 -13.61
C THR A 308 -2.30 -0.33 -12.75
N PHE A 309 -2.86 -1.45 -12.30
CA PHE A 309 -2.14 -2.42 -11.44
C PHE A 309 -1.52 -3.60 -12.21
N ALA A 310 -1.92 -3.82 -13.47
CA ALA A 310 -1.25 -4.79 -14.33
C ALA A 310 0.16 -4.30 -14.73
N ASP A 311 0.33 -2.98 -14.88
CA ASP A 311 1.62 -2.37 -15.22
C ASP A 311 2.61 -2.34 -14.05
N VAL A 312 2.14 -2.27 -12.79
CA VAL A 312 3.01 -2.33 -11.60
C VAL A 312 3.48 -3.76 -11.29
N ALA A 313 2.80 -4.79 -11.82
CA ALA A 313 3.20 -6.19 -11.64
C ALA A 313 4.31 -6.66 -12.61
N HIS A 314 4.72 -5.80 -13.57
CA HIS A 314 5.75 -6.08 -14.57
C HIS A 314 7.02 -5.22 -14.43
N VAL A 315 7.25 -4.62 -13.26
CA VAL A 315 8.52 -3.98 -12.88
C VAL A 315 9.17 -4.76 -11.74
#